data_AF-N4U5J3-F1
#
_entry.id   AF-N4U5J3-F1
#
_cell.length_a   1.000
_cell.length_b   1.000
_cell.length_c   1.000
_cell.angle_alpha   90.00
_cell.angle_beta   90.00
_cell.angle_gamma   90.00
#
_symmetry.space_group_name_H-M   'P 1'
#
loop_
_entity.id
_entity.type
_entity.pdbx_description
1 polymer ?
#
loop_
_entity_poly.entity_id
_entity_poly.type
_entity_poly.pdbx_seq_one_letter_code
_entity_poly.pdbx_strand_id
1 'polypeptide(L)'
;MALINQEQAAEHYAAAETHMAGLKKIVDLRGGLENIEDGIVAVKICRTDILYAMQQGGHPLFYRDHVVHMKRILSSRGFTLESSSDAYSLRHSRLDSALQEALFDAMGLCRLFNKHMDEKPLNLLEFQEVLISICYRLLRFRTIGESRLKHDIQSAYHIGFSLFMISIYFHNKQDRMARPGLITALVKEVTESILDDSEDEFAFWLLILGGISVPRNDGREWMVEKLRDLASMLGVMNWEQAKDCLAIFPWMNAIHDEPSQKLWDLVRLVDV
;
A
#
# COMPACT_ATOMS: atom_id res chain seq x y z
N MET A 1 -9.58 -3.13 17.07
CA MET A 1 -9.82 -2.13 16.00
C MET A 1 -10.39 -0.87 16.65
N ALA A 2 -10.12 0.31 16.09
CA ALA A 2 -10.73 1.56 16.55
C ALA A 2 -12.21 1.64 16.14
N LEU A 3 -13.05 2.35 16.90
CA LEU A 3 -14.48 2.50 16.65
C LEU A 3 -14.77 3.03 15.24
N ILE A 4 -14.05 4.08 14.82
CA ILE A 4 -14.17 4.70 13.49
C ILE A 4 -13.99 3.67 12.38
N ASN A 5 -12.93 2.84 12.46
CA ASN A 5 -12.68 1.79 11.47
C ASN A 5 -13.81 0.74 11.42
N GLN A 6 -14.43 0.46 12.56
CA GLN A 6 -15.57 -0.46 12.64
C GLN A 6 -16.84 0.16 12.04
N GLU A 7 -17.04 1.45 12.19
CA GLU A 7 -18.17 2.16 11.58
C GLU A 7 -18.02 2.24 10.07
N GLN A 8 -16.81 2.47 9.57
CA GLN A 8 -16.53 2.42 8.13
C GLN A 8 -16.73 1.01 7.56
N ALA A 9 -16.33 -0.01 8.32
CA ALA A 9 -16.59 -1.41 8.00
C ALA A 9 -18.09 -1.76 7.94
N ALA A 10 -18.90 -1.09 8.75
CA ALA A 10 -20.35 -1.24 8.80
C ALA A 10 -21.08 -0.24 7.88
N GLU A 11 -20.36 0.50 7.02
CA GLU A 11 -20.90 1.52 6.12
C GLU A 11 -21.63 2.67 6.83
N HIS A 12 -21.37 2.88 8.12
CA HIS A 12 -21.89 3.99 8.93
C HIS A 12 -21.03 5.26 8.74
N TYR A 13 -20.91 5.73 7.50
CA TYR A 13 -19.96 6.80 7.14
C TYR A 13 -20.18 8.12 7.88
N ALA A 14 -21.43 8.53 8.14
CA ALA A 14 -21.73 9.75 8.89
C ALA A 14 -21.30 9.66 10.37
N ALA A 15 -21.40 8.47 10.97
CA ALA A 15 -20.92 8.24 12.32
C ALA A 15 -19.39 8.29 12.38
N ALA A 16 -18.73 7.64 11.42
CA ALA A 16 -17.27 7.68 11.30
C ALA A 16 -16.75 9.10 11.12
N GLU A 17 -17.41 9.92 10.29
CA GLU A 17 -17.08 11.34 10.11
C GLU A 17 -17.22 12.15 11.42
N THR A 18 -18.33 11.95 12.14
CA THR A 18 -18.57 12.60 13.44
C THR A 18 -17.49 12.24 14.45
N HIS A 19 -17.11 10.95 14.53
CA HIS A 19 -16.06 10.50 15.43
C HIS A 19 -14.67 10.96 15.02
N MET A 20 -14.37 11.07 13.72
CA MET A 20 -13.12 11.68 13.25
C MET A 20 -13.04 13.16 13.60
N ALA A 21 -14.13 13.92 13.46
CA ALA A 21 -14.18 15.31 13.89
C ALA A 21 -13.94 15.44 15.41
N GLY A 22 -14.53 14.55 16.21
CA GLY A 22 -14.28 14.45 17.65
C GLY A 22 -12.82 14.14 17.97
N LEU A 23 -12.21 13.17 17.28
CA LEU A 23 -10.80 12.82 17.43
C LEU A 23 -9.88 14.01 17.12
N LYS A 24 -10.13 14.72 16.00
CA LYS A 24 -9.40 15.93 15.64
C LYS A 24 -9.50 16.99 16.73
N LYS A 25 -10.70 17.24 17.25
CA LYS A 25 -10.92 18.20 18.34
C LYS A 25 -10.13 17.83 19.60
N ILE A 26 -10.09 16.54 19.95
CA ILE A 26 -9.33 16.04 21.10
C ILE A 26 -7.82 16.27 20.93
N VAL A 27 -7.28 16.03 19.73
CA VAL A 27 -5.86 16.28 19.43
C VAL A 27 -5.56 17.78 19.47
N ASP A 28 -6.43 18.62 18.90
CA ASP A 28 -6.26 20.08 18.91
C ASP A 28 -6.29 20.66 20.33
N LEU A 29 -7.15 20.13 21.21
CA LEU A 29 -7.18 20.52 22.62
C LEU A 29 -5.92 20.13 23.40
N ARG A 30 -5.16 19.16 22.91
CA ARG A 30 -3.82 18.82 23.43
C ARG A 30 -2.71 19.63 22.77
N GLY A 31 -3.03 20.56 21.88
CA GLY A 31 -2.08 21.43 21.20
C GLY A 31 -1.48 20.82 19.93
N GLY A 32 -2.00 19.71 19.41
CA GLY A 32 -1.49 19.07 18.19
C GLY A 32 -1.02 17.64 18.41
N LEU A 33 -0.69 16.95 17.31
CA LEU A 33 -0.30 15.54 17.32
C LEU A 33 1.09 15.34 17.98
N GLU A 34 1.98 16.31 17.81
CA GLU A 34 3.31 16.38 18.40
C GLU A 34 3.29 16.49 19.94
N ASN A 35 2.17 16.95 20.51
CA ASN A 35 1.96 17.04 21.95
C ASN A 35 1.35 15.77 22.56
N ILE A 36 1.18 14.70 21.76
CA ILE A 36 0.78 13.38 22.27
C ILE A 36 2.03 12.64 22.78
N GLU A 37 2.24 12.64 24.10
CA GLU A 37 3.42 12.05 24.74
C GLU A 37 3.57 10.54 24.51
N ASP A 38 2.46 9.79 24.49
CA ASP A 38 2.47 8.35 24.25
C ASP A 38 2.55 8.05 22.75
N GLY A 39 3.71 7.53 22.31
CA GLY A 39 3.95 7.14 20.92
C GLY A 39 2.99 6.07 20.40
N ILE A 40 2.51 5.16 21.25
CA ILE A 40 1.50 4.15 20.87
C ILE A 40 0.16 4.83 20.56
N VAL A 41 -0.23 5.82 21.37
CA VAL A 41 -1.45 6.60 21.13
C VAL A 41 -1.30 7.42 19.84
N ALA A 42 -0.17 8.10 19.65
CA ALA A 42 0.10 8.88 18.43
C ALA A 42 0.02 8.00 17.17
N VAL A 43 0.64 6.82 17.18
CA VAL A 43 0.59 5.85 16.08
C VAL A 43 -0.84 5.35 15.83
N LYS A 44 -1.63 5.08 16.88
CA LYS A 44 -3.03 4.66 16.72
C LYS A 44 -3.91 5.76 16.11
N ILE A 45 -3.70 7.01 16.51
CA ILE A 45 -4.38 8.18 15.91
C ILE A 45 -4.04 8.25 14.43
N CYS A 46 -2.76 8.22 14.08
CA CYS A 46 -2.32 8.31 12.68
C CYS A 46 -2.85 7.16 11.83
N ARG A 47 -2.79 5.93 12.34
CA ARG A 47 -3.32 4.77 11.63
C ARG A 47 -4.83 4.90 11.39
N THR A 48 -5.58 5.42 12.36
CA THR A 48 -7.03 5.65 12.21
C THR A 48 -7.29 6.71 11.14
N ASP A 49 -6.54 7.81 11.17
CA ASP A 49 -6.65 8.88 10.17
C ASP A 49 -6.32 8.44 8.75
N ILE A 50 -5.21 7.71 8.57
CA ILE A 50 -4.81 7.14 7.26
C ILE A 50 -5.89 6.20 6.72
N LEU A 51 -6.37 5.27 7.56
CA LEU A 51 -7.40 4.32 7.16
C LEU A 51 -8.70 5.04 6.80
N TYR A 52 -9.07 6.05 7.58
CA TYR A 52 -10.23 6.88 7.30
C TYR A 52 -10.10 7.60 5.95
N ALA A 53 -8.99 8.29 5.72
CA ALA A 53 -8.70 9.03 4.49
C ALA A 53 -8.71 8.12 3.25
N MET A 54 -8.05 6.95 3.34
CA MET A 54 -8.00 5.98 2.24
C MET A 54 -9.39 5.43 1.88
N GLN A 55 -10.25 5.20 2.86
CA GLN A 55 -11.60 4.67 2.62
C GLN A 55 -12.59 5.72 2.12
N GLN A 56 -12.50 6.96 2.62
CA GLN A 56 -13.39 8.04 2.21
C GLN A 56 -12.93 8.74 0.93
N GLY A 57 -11.68 8.50 0.51
CA GLY A 57 -11.05 9.17 -0.63
C GLY A 57 -10.66 10.62 -0.33
N GLY A 58 -10.63 11.01 0.94
CA GLY A 58 -10.32 12.38 1.37
C GLY A 58 -8.88 12.55 1.84
N HIS A 59 -8.54 13.77 2.25
CA HIS A 59 -7.24 14.07 2.85
C HIS A 59 -7.18 13.64 4.33
N PRO A 60 -6.02 13.19 4.82
CA PRO A 60 -5.80 12.99 6.25
C PRO A 60 -5.94 14.30 7.02
N LEU A 61 -6.39 14.22 8.27
CA LEU A 61 -6.52 15.35 9.18
C LEU A 61 -5.20 15.69 9.90
N PHE A 62 -4.26 14.77 9.90
CA PHE A 62 -2.96 14.93 10.55
C PHE A 62 -1.81 14.64 9.59
N TYR A 63 -0.58 14.86 10.07
CA TYR A 63 0.63 14.51 9.38
C TYR A 63 1.71 14.11 10.38
N ARG A 64 2.45 13.04 10.06
CA ARG A 64 3.59 12.58 10.85
C ARG A 64 4.57 11.85 9.95
N ASP A 65 5.83 12.27 9.94
CA ASP A 65 6.89 11.62 9.19
C ASP A 65 8.14 11.47 10.04
N HIS A 66 8.42 10.23 10.44
CA HIS A 66 9.54 9.85 11.30
C HIS A 66 10.54 8.93 10.60
N VAL A 67 10.47 8.76 9.28
CA VAL A 67 11.36 7.82 8.57
C VAL A 67 12.83 8.18 8.73
N VAL A 68 13.19 9.47 8.69
CA VAL A 68 14.59 9.90 8.90
C VAL A 68 15.10 9.49 10.28
N HIS A 69 14.26 9.61 11.31
CA HIS A 69 14.60 9.16 12.65
C HIS A 69 14.73 7.63 12.72
N MET A 70 13.81 6.89 12.10
CA MET A 70 13.85 5.43 12.02
C MET A 70 15.09 4.91 11.30
N LYS A 71 15.52 5.57 10.20
CA LYS A 71 16.77 5.26 9.50
C LYS A 71 17.97 5.35 10.45
N ARG A 72 18.05 6.39 11.28
CA ARG A 72 19.15 6.56 12.26
C ARG A 72 19.14 5.45 13.33
N ILE A 73 17.96 5.10 13.85
CA ILE A 73 17.82 3.99 14.82
C ILE A 73 18.29 2.68 14.19
N LEU A 74 17.83 2.37 12.98
CA LEU A 74 18.23 1.17 12.25
C LEU A 74 19.75 1.11 12.05
N SER A 75 20.36 2.22 11.60
CA SER A 75 21.81 2.29 11.40
C SER A 75 22.58 2.06 12.71
N SER A 76 22.08 2.57 13.84
CA SER A 76 22.71 2.30 15.15
C SER A 76 22.64 0.82 15.58
N ARG A 77 21.74 0.05 14.98
CA ARG A 77 21.57 -1.40 15.21
C ARG A 77 22.25 -2.25 14.14
N GLY A 78 22.97 -1.64 13.19
CA GLY A 78 23.62 -2.35 12.08
C GLY A 78 22.70 -2.69 10.90
N PHE A 79 21.50 -2.11 10.86
CA PHE A 79 20.55 -2.29 9.76
C PHE A 79 20.46 -1.03 8.89
N THR A 80 20.06 -1.21 7.63
CA THR A 80 19.85 -0.09 6.71
C THR A 80 18.50 -0.23 6.02
N LEU A 81 17.72 0.85 6.04
CA LEU A 81 16.59 1.01 5.14
C LEU A 81 17.16 1.51 3.80
N GLU A 82 17.83 0.61 3.06
CA GLU A 82 18.56 0.99 1.85
C GLU A 82 17.63 1.65 0.83
N SER A 83 18.06 2.78 0.27
CA SER A 83 17.44 3.33 -0.93
C SER A 83 17.74 2.43 -2.12
N SER A 84 16.87 2.39 -3.11
CA SER A 84 17.02 1.51 -4.28
C SER A 84 18.33 1.70 -5.04
N SER A 85 18.78 0.65 -5.74
CA SER A 85 19.91 0.69 -6.66
C SER A 85 19.75 1.78 -7.73
N ASP A 86 20.86 2.33 -8.23
CA ASP A 86 20.91 3.36 -9.27
C ASP A 86 20.06 3.01 -10.52
N ALA A 87 20.01 1.74 -10.91
CA ALA A 87 19.19 1.28 -12.03
C ALA A 87 17.67 1.44 -11.78
N TYR A 88 17.24 1.21 -10.54
CA TYR A 88 15.85 1.40 -10.13
C TYR A 88 15.51 2.89 -9.99
N SER A 89 16.47 3.68 -9.49
CA SER A 89 16.33 5.13 -9.40
C SER A 89 16.18 5.77 -10.79
N LEU A 90 16.86 5.24 -11.81
CA LEU A 90 16.72 5.64 -13.20
C LEU A 90 15.33 5.31 -13.79
N ARG A 91 14.80 4.11 -13.53
CA ARG A 91 13.43 3.70 -13.96
C ARG A 91 12.36 4.66 -13.44
N HIS A 92 12.54 5.16 -12.22
CA HIS A 92 11.57 6.03 -11.54
C HIS A 92 11.98 7.50 -11.52
N SER A 93 12.96 7.91 -12.33
CA SER A 93 13.47 9.29 -12.39
C SER A 93 12.42 10.31 -12.87
N ARG A 94 11.36 9.83 -13.52
CA ARG A 94 10.22 10.64 -13.97
C ARG A 94 9.19 10.88 -12.87
N LEU A 95 9.27 10.18 -11.74
CA LEU A 95 8.32 10.34 -10.63
C LEU A 95 8.56 11.64 -9.87
N ASP A 96 7.48 12.21 -9.32
CA ASP A 96 7.57 13.29 -8.34
C ASP A 96 8.44 12.85 -7.15
N SER A 97 9.23 13.77 -6.60
CA SER A 97 10.19 13.46 -5.54
C SER A 97 9.53 12.87 -4.30
N ALA A 98 8.34 13.35 -3.92
CA ALA A 98 7.64 12.83 -2.73
C ALA A 98 7.15 11.39 -2.96
N LEU A 99 6.68 11.08 -4.16
CA LEU A 99 6.26 9.73 -4.55
C LEU A 99 7.46 8.79 -4.64
N GLN A 100 8.57 9.26 -5.20
CA GLN A 100 9.81 8.52 -5.33
C GLN A 100 10.41 8.17 -3.95
N GLU A 101 10.46 9.14 -3.02
CA GLU A 101 10.95 8.92 -1.66
C GLU A 101 10.08 7.89 -0.90
N ALA A 102 8.75 8.01 -1.02
CA ALA A 102 7.82 7.06 -0.41
C ALA A 102 8.03 5.63 -0.95
N LEU A 103 8.23 5.50 -2.26
CA LEU A 103 8.55 4.24 -2.93
C LEU A 103 9.87 3.65 -2.42
N PHE A 104 10.93 4.45 -2.36
CA PHE A 104 12.24 3.96 -1.93
C PHE A 104 12.24 3.48 -0.49
N ASP A 105 11.52 4.17 0.39
CA ASP A 105 11.36 3.73 1.77
C ASP A 105 10.52 2.45 1.88
N ALA A 106 9.48 2.30 1.06
CA ALA A 106 8.71 1.06 0.98
C ALA A 106 9.57 -0.12 0.50
N MET A 107 10.40 0.09 -0.54
CA MET A 107 11.35 -0.91 -1.03
C MET A 107 12.39 -1.27 0.04
N GLY A 108 12.97 -0.27 0.70
CA GLY A 108 13.93 -0.46 1.78
C GLY A 108 13.33 -1.27 2.92
N LEU A 109 12.07 -0.99 3.28
CA LEU A 109 11.34 -1.73 4.31
C LEU A 109 11.13 -3.20 3.90
N CYS A 110 10.70 -3.44 2.66
CA CYS A 110 10.52 -4.79 2.13
C CYS A 110 11.82 -5.59 2.16
N ARG A 111 12.92 -5.01 1.66
CA ARG A 111 14.24 -5.66 1.67
C ARG A 111 14.71 -5.97 3.09
N LEU A 112 14.55 -5.02 4.00
CA LEU A 112 14.92 -5.17 5.40
C LEU A 112 14.22 -6.39 6.03
N PHE A 113 12.90 -6.49 5.88
CA PHE A 113 12.16 -7.64 6.41
C PHE A 113 12.51 -8.92 5.66
N ASN A 114 12.45 -8.94 4.33
CA ASN A 114 12.71 -10.17 3.56
C ASN A 114 14.10 -10.78 3.84
N LYS A 115 15.10 -9.96 4.20
CA LYS A 115 16.46 -10.42 4.54
C LYS A 115 16.67 -10.73 6.03
N HIS A 116 16.05 -9.95 6.92
CA HIS A 116 16.38 -9.94 8.35
C HIS A 116 15.18 -10.24 9.27
N MET A 117 14.10 -10.85 8.77
CA MET A 117 12.89 -11.11 9.57
C MET A 117 13.18 -11.78 10.92
N ASP A 118 14.09 -12.77 10.96
CA ASP A 118 14.43 -13.51 12.17
C ASP A 118 15.20 -12.66 13.21
N GLU A 119 15.90 -11.62 12.75
CA GLU A 119 16.68 -10.70 13.60
C GLU A 119 15.82 -9.59 14.22
N LYS A 120 14.55 -9.48 13.81
CA LYS A 120 13.57 -8.49 14.30
C LYS A 120 14.14 -7.05 14.28
N PRO A 121 14.49 -6.52 13.10
CA PRO A 121 15.17 -5.22 12.97
C PRO A 121 14.34 -4.04 13.49
N LEU A 122 13.02 -4.18 13.47
CA LEU A 122 12.05 -3.22 13.98
C LEU A 122 11.09 -3.93 14.94
N ASN A 123 10.77 -3.27 16.05
CA ASN A 123 9.61 -3.66 16.85
C ASN A 123 8.31 -3.18 16.19
N LEU A 124 7.16 -3.60 16.74
CA LEU A 124 5.86 -3.26 16.17
C LEU A 124 5.61 -1.75 16.06
N LEU A 125 6.01 -0.95 17.06
CA LEU A 125 5.81 0.49 17.06
C LEU A 125 6.66 1.16 15.97
N GLU A 126 7.93 0.77 15.86
CA GLU A 126 8.86 1.30 14.86
C GLU A 126 8.42 0.92 13.44
N PHE A 127 7.94 -0.31 13.25
CA PHE A 127 7.35 -0.74 11.99
C PHE A 127 6.15 0.13 11.60
N GLN A 128 5.24 0.41 12.54
CA GLN A 128 4.10 1.28 12.27
C GLN A 128 4.51 2.73 11.97
N GLU A 129 5.54 3.27 12.62
CA GLU A 129 6.06 4.62 12.34
C GLU A 129 6.56 4.75 10.89
N VAL A 130 7.28 3.73 10.39
CA VAL A 130 7.71 3.72 8.98
C VAL A 130 6.51 3.69 8.04
N LEU A 131 5.55 2.79 8.27
CA LEU A 131 4.35 2.69 7.43
C LEU A 131 3.51 3.98 7.42
N ILE A 132 3.32 4.60 8.59
CA ILE A 132 2.58 5.86 8.76
C ILE A 132 3.23 6.96 7.92
N SER A 133 4.55 7.08 8.01
CA SER A 133 5.32 8.10 7.29
C SER A 133 5.24 7.92 5.77
N ILE A 134 5.29 6.68 5.28
CA ILE A 134 5.11 6.36 3.86
C ILE A 134 3.68 6.74 3.42
N CYS A 135 2.66 6.31 4.16
CA CYS A 135 1.26 6.59 3.84
C CYS A 135 0.93 8.08 3.82
N TYR A 136 1.40 8.85 4.80
CA TYR A 136 1.14 10.29 4.81
C TYR A 136 1.81 11.01 3.64
N ARG A 137 3.00 10.58 3.21
CA ARG A 137 3.63 11.14 1.99
C ARG A 137 2.82 10.81 0.74
N LEU A 138 2.35 9.57 0.61
CA LEU A 138 1.45 9.18 -0.50
C LEU A 138 0.13 9.99 -0.49
N LEU A 139 -0.50 10.13 0.67
CA LEU A 139 -1.78 10.86 0.83
C LEU A 139 -1.65 12.38 0.72
N ARG A 140 -0.45 12.94 0.98
CA ARG A 140 -0.14 14.35 0.72
C ARG A 140 0.17 14.61 -0.74
N PHE A 141 0.80 13.66 -1.43
CA PHE A 141 0.99 13.74 -2.86
C PHE A 141 -0.36 13.78 -3.57
N ARG A 142 -1.25 12.84 -3.22
CA ARG A 142 -2.62 12.77 -3.75
C ARG A 142 -3.51 11.87 -2.87
N THR A 143 -4.80 12.13 -2.83
CA THR A 143 -5.78 11.21 -2.22
C THR A 143 -6.23 10.11 -3.18
N ILE A 144 -6.86 9.06 -2.63
CA ILE A 144 -7.44 7.98 -3.45
C ILE A 144 -8.69 8.47 -4.22
N GLY A 145 -9.40 9.48 -3.72
CA GLY A 145 -10.63 10.00 -4.34
C GLY A 145 -10.44 11.11 -5.38
N GLU A 146 -9.22 11.63 -5.53
CA GLU A 146 -8.95 12.69 -6.50
C GLU A 146 -9.05 12.22 -7.95
N SER A 147 -9.64 13.07 -8.80
CA SER A 147 -9.75 12.83 -10.25
C SER A 147 -8.37 12.79 -10.90
N ARG A 148 -8.18 11.90 -11.87
CA ARG A 148 -6.90 11.68 -12.55
C ARG A 148 -7.01 11.95 -14.04
N LEU A 149 -5.91 12.39 -14.63
CA LEU A 149 -5.78 12.44 -16.08
C LEU A 149 -5.53 11.02 -16.59
N LYS A 150 -6.11 10.69 -17.76
CA LYS A 150 -5.81 9.43 -18.43
C LYS A 150 -4.33 9.41 -18.83
N HIS A 151 -3.69 8.24 -18.70
CA HIS A 151 -2.28 8.00 -19.03
C HIS A 151 -1.27 8.82 -18.19
N ASP A 152 -1.61 9.14 -16.93
CA ASP A 152 -0.66 9.72 -15.99
C ASP A 152 0.11 8.63 -15.23
N ILE A 153 1.40 8.47 -15.54
CA ILE A 153 2.28 7.52 -14.85
C ILE A 153 2.37 7.78 -13.34
N GLN A 154 2.28 9.05 -12.89
CA GLN A 154 2.28 9.35 -11.45
C GLN A 154 1.05 8.76 -10.77
N SER A 155 -0.10 8.85 -11.45
CA SER A 155 -1.38 8.29 -10.98
C SER A 155 -1.30 6.78 -10.84
N ALA A 156 -0.75 6.12 -11.85
CA ALA A 156 -0.51 4.68 -11.85
C ALA A 156 0.30 4.23 -10.63
N TYR A 157 1.48 4.82 -10.45
CA TYR A 157 2.39 4.50 -9.35
C TYR A 157 1.80 4.86 -7.98
N HIS A 158 1.10 6.00 -7.88
CA HIS A 158 0.39 6.39 -6.67
C HIS A 158 -0.69 5.39 -6.27
N ILE A 159 -1.51 4.93 -7.22
CA ILE A 159 -2.53 3.91 -6.98
C ILE A 159 -1.88 2.59 -6.54
N GLY A 160 -0.87 2.13 -7.27
CA GLY A 160 -0.19 0.88 -6.96
C GLY A 160 0.41 0.88 -5.56
N PHE A 161 1.11 1.93 -5.18
CA PHE A 161 1.69 2.03 -3.83
C PHE A 161 0.62 2.22 -2.75
N SER A 162 -0.47 2.92 -3.04
CA SER A 162 -1.60 3.00 -2.12
C SER A 162 -2.21 1.62 -1.86
N LEU A 163 -2.40 0.80 -2.90
CA LEU A 163 -2.89 -0.58 -2.77
C LEU A 163 -1.91 -1.48 -2.02
N PHE A 164 -0.61 -1.34 -2.25
CA PHE A 164 0.41 -2.03 -1.46
C PHE A 164 0.38 -1.66 0.02
N MET A 165 0.20 -0.38 0.34
CA MET A 165 0.07 0.02 1.75
C MET A 165 -1.20 -0.56 2.38
N ILE A 166 -2.31 -0.52 1.63
CA ILE A 166 -3.59 -1.15 2.00
C ILE A 166 -3.38 -2.65 2.31
N SER A 167 -2.70 -3.41 1.45
CA SER A 167 -2.49 -4.86 1.68
C SER A 167 -1.73 -5.14 2.99
N ILE A 168 -0.74 -4.29 3.33
CA ILE A 168 -0.02 -4.40 4.62
C ILE A 168 -0.93 -4.07 5.81
N TYR A 169 -1.66 -2.95 5.76
CA TYR A 169 -2.48 -2.50 6.90
C TYR A 169 -3.59 -3.49 7.25
N PHE A 170 -4.12 -4.20 6.24
CA PHE A 170 -5.24 -5.10 6.40
C PHE A 170 -4.86 -6.57 6.55
N HIS A 171 -3.57 -6.92 6.41
CA HIS A 171 -3.03 -8.30 6.50
C HIS A 171 -3.93 -9.31 5.76
N ASN A 172 -4.44 -8.91 4.58
CA ASN A 172 -5.36 -9.67 3.74
C ASN A 172 -6.61 -10.24 4.45
N LYS A 173 -7.01 -9.68 5.60
CA LYS A 173 -8.33 -9.91 6.20
C LYS A 173 -9.32 -8.95 5.53
N GLN A 174 -9.61 -9.27 4.28
CA GLN A 174 -10.34 -8.46 3.28
C GLN A 174 -11.78 -8.09 3.65
N ASP A 175 -12.38 -8.74 4.64
CA ASP A 175 -13.83 -8.86 4.66
C ASP A 175 -14.57 -7.55 5.05
N ARG A 176 -13.87 -6.48 5.44
CA ARG A 176 -14.54 -5.40 6.19
C ARG A 176 -14.02 -3.98 6.02
N MET A 177 -13.12 -3.63 5.10
CA MET A 177 -12.47 -2.30 5.22
C MET A 177 -12.45 -1.44 3.96
N ALA A 178 -12.11 -1.92 2.77
CA ALA A 178 -12.25 -1.06 1.59
C ALA A 178 -13.74 -0.92 1.20
N ARG A 179 -14.15 0.24 0.69
CA ARG A 179 -15.48 0.38 0.07
C ARG A 179 -15.62 -0.68 -1.03
N PRO A 180 -16.72 -1.45 -1.09
CA PRO A 180 -16.92 -2.45 -2.14
C PRO A 180 -16.68 -1.86 -3.53
N GLY A 181 -15.93 -2.57 -4.38
CA GLY A 181 -15.59 -2.13 -5.73
C GLY A 181 -14.49 -1.07 -5.85
N LEU A 182 -14.03 -0.44 -4.77
CA LEU A 182 -13.01 0.62 -4.83
C LEU A 182 -11.69 0.10 -5.42
N ILE A 183 -11.17 -1.01 -4.89
CA ILE A 183 -9.90 -1.59 -5.35
C ILE A 183 -10.01 -2.01 -6.81
N THR A 184 -11.13 -2.65 -7.18
CA THR A 184 -11.41 -3.05 -8.57
C THR A 184 -11.45 -1.86 -9.51
N ALA A 185 -12.08 -0.75 -9.12
CA ALA A 185 -12.11 0.47 -9.91
C ALA A 185 -10.71 1.06 -10.11
N LEU A 186 -9.89 1.13 -9.04
CA LEU A 186 -8.53 1.65 -9.10
C LEU A 186 -7.62 0.79 -9.99
N VAL A 187 -7.71 -0.54 -9.89
CA VAL A 187 -6.92 -1.45 -10.74
C VAL A 187 -7.33 -1.32 -12.20
N LYS A 188 -8.64 -1.20 -12.50
CA LYS A 188 -9.14 -0.95 -13.86
C LYS A 188 -8.63 0.36 -14.43
N GLU A 189 -8.74 1.45 -13.66
CA GLU A 189 -8.27 2.78 -14.06
C GLU A 189 -6.82 2.74 -14.52
N VAL A 190 -5.97 2.04 -13.77
CA VAL A 190 -4.54 1.94 -14.10
C VAL A 190 -4.29 1.01 -15.28
N THR A 191 -4.86 -0.20 -15.27
CA THR A 191 -4.63 -1.19 -16.34
C THR A 191 -5.15 -0.71 -17.69
N GLU A 192 -6.27 0.02 -17.76
CA GLU A 192 -6.76 0.62 -18.99
C GLU A 192 -5.86 1.77 -19.50
N SER A 193 -5.05 2.36 -18.63
CA SER A 193 -4.17 3.49 -18.97
C SER A 193 -2.73 3.09 -19.32
N ILE A 194 -2.22 2.00 -18.75
CA ILE A 194 -0.81 1.59 -18.84
C ILE A 194 -0.53 0.65 -20.01
N LEU A 195 -1.52 -0.09 -20.51
CA LEU A 195 -1.31 -1.12 -21.53
C LEU A 195 -0.70 -0.59 -22.85
N ASP A 196 -0.62 0.73 -23.04
CA ASP A 196 0.02 1.37 -24.19
C ASP A 196 1.53 1.68 -24.00
N ASP A 197 2.06 1.67 -22.77
CA ASP A 197 3.36 2.29 -22.40
C ASP A 197 4.45 1.31 -21.89
N SER A 198 4.34 0.00 -22.14
CA SER A 198 5.37 -1.02 -21.79
C SER A 198 5.73 -1.13 -20.29
N GLU A 199 4.75 -1.03 -19.39
CA GLU A 199 4.92 -1.26 -17.94
C GLU A 199 4.20 -2.55 -17.49
N ASP A 200 4.42 -3.63 -18.24
CA ASP A 200 3.75 -4.91 -18.08
C ASP A 200 4.03 -5.55 -16.70
N GLU A 201 5.27 -5.49 -16.19
CA GLU A 201 5.56 -6.02 -14.85
C GLU A 201 4.87 -5.21 -13.74
N PHE A 202 4.69 -3.90 -13.94
CA PHE A 202 3.97 -3.07 -12.97
C PHE A 202 2.48 -3.42 -12.97
N ALA A 203 1.88 -3.56 -14.16
CA ALA A 203 0.50 -4.02 -14.29
C ALA A 203 0.30 -5.41 -13.67
N PHE A 204 1.28 -6.31 -13.85
CA PHE A 204 1.27 -7.64 -13.25
C PHE A 204 1.28 -7.58 -11.73
N TRP A 205 2.19 -6.78 -11.15
CA TRP A 205 2.26 -6.56 -9.71
C TRP A 205 0.98 -5.94 -9.15
N LEU A 206 0.42 -4.94 -9.84
CA LEU A 206 -0.82 -4.29 -9.46
C LEU A 206 -2.02 -5.24 -9.45
N LEU A 207 -2.14 -6.07 -10.49
CA LEU A 207 -3.22 -7.05 -10.61
C LEU A 207 -3.15 -8.12 -9.52
N ILE A 208 -1.95 -8.60 -9.17
CA ILE A 208 -1.76 -9.52 -8.04
C ILE A 208 -2.21 -8.85 -6.73
N LEU A 209 -1.73 -7.63 -6.45
CA LEU A 209 -2.13 -6.88 -5.25
C LEU A 209 -3.63 -6.63 -5.19
N GLY A 210 -4.25 -6.26 -6.30
CA GLY A 210 -5.70 -6.11 -6.43
C GLY A 210 -6.43 -7.41 -6.11
N GLY A 211 -6.04 -8.51 -6.76
CA GLY A 211 -6.70 -9.80 -6.63
C GLY A 211 -6.62 -10.39 -5.22
N ILE A 212 -5.50 -10.18 -4.51
CA ILE A 212 -5.36 -10.56 -3.10
C ILE A 212 -5.96 -9.55 -2.13
N SER A 213 -6.52 -8.42 -2.61
CA SER A 213 -7.14 -7.39 -1.76
C SER A 213 -8.67 -7.30 -1.92
N VAL A 214 -9.27 -7.90 -2.95
CA VAL A 214 -10.73 -7.98 -3.15
C VAL A 214 -11.33 -9.36 -2.85
N PRO A 215 -12.56 -9.43 -2.30
CA PRO A 215 -13.36 -10.67 -2.27
C PRO A 215 -13.56 -11.28 -3.66
N ARG A 216 -13.88 -12.59 -3.73
CA ARG A 216 -14.03 -13.29 -5.02
C ARG A 216 -15.12 -12.69 -5.92
N ASN A 217 -16.23 -12.27 -5.33
CA ASN A 217 -17.37 -11.65 -6.03
C ASN A 217 -17.16 -10.17 -6.37
N ASP A 218 -16.03 -9.58 -6.01
CA ASP A 218 -15.74 -8.15 -6.22
C ASP A 218 -14.66 -7.97 -7.30
N GLY A 219 -14.90 -8.49 -8.51
CA GLY A 219 -14.02 -8.27 -9.67
C GLY A 219 -12.76 -9.13 -9.74
N ARG A 220 -12.57 -10.10 -8.82
CA ARG A 220 -11.40 -10.99 -8.82
C ARG A 220 -11.26 -11.81 -10.11
N GLU A 221 -12.37 -12.28 -10.68
CA GLU A 221 -12.34 -13.13 -11.89
C GLU A 221 -11.75 -12.39 -13.09
N TRP A 222 -12.16 -11.14 -13.32
CA TRP A 222 -11.58 -10.26 -14.33
C TRP A 222 -10.08 -10.03 -14.11
N MET A 223 -9.63 -9.86 -12.86
CA MET A 223 -8.19 -9.71 -12.56
C MET A 223 -7.42 -10.99 -12.89
N VAL A 224 -7.97 -12.16 -12.59
CA VAL A 224 -7.35 -13.46 -12.89
C VAL A 224 -7.23 -13.66 -14.40
N GLU A 225 -8.25 -13.29 -15.18
CA GLU A 225 -8.19 -13.31 -16.65
C GLU A 225 -7.08 -12.40 -17.18
N LYS A 226 -7.02 -11.15 -16.71
CA LYS A 226 -5.98 -10.20 -17.12
C LYS A 226 -4.57 -10.62 -16.69
N LEU A 227 -4.44 -11.22 -15.51
CA LEU A 227 -3.18 -11.81 -15.06
C LEU A 227 -2.72 -12.94 -15.97
N ARG A 228 -3.64 -13.75 -16.51
CA ARG A 228 -3.30 -14.83 -17.44
C ARG A 228 -2.76 -14.31 -18.76
N ASP A 229 -3.43 -13.31 -19.33
CA ASP A 229 -2.99 -12.66 -20.56
C ASP A 229 -1.58 -12.09 -20.38
N LEU A 230 -1.37 -11.39 -19.27
CA LEU A 230 -0.11 -10.71 -18.97
C LEU A 230 1.02 -11.68 -18.62
N ALA A 231 0.72 -12.74 -17.86
CA ALA A 231 1.66 -13.83 -17.60
C ALA A 231 2.17 -14.47 -18.89
N SER A 232 1.26 -14.69 -19.85
CA SER A 232 1.60 -15.27 -21.15
C SER A 232 2.49 -14.33 -21.97
N MET A 233 2.20 -13.02 -21.96
CA MET A 233 3.04 -12.02 -22.63
C MET A 233 4.43 -11.89 -22.00
N LEU A 234 4.51 -11.92 -20.66
CA LEU A 234 5.77 -11.85 -19.91
C LEU A 234 6.55 -13.18 -19.89
N GLY A 235 5.97 -14.27 -20.39
CA GLY A 235 6.59 -15.60 -20.35
C GLY A 235 6.71 -16.18 -18.94
N VAL A 236 5.82 -15.77 -18.02
CA VAL A 236 5.79 -16.22 -16.63
C VAL A 236 4.96 -17.50 -16.53
N MET A 237 5.63 -18.63 -16.30
CA MET A 237 5.03 -19.98 -16.36
C MET A 237 4.81 -20.61 -14.99
N ASN A 238 5.54 -20.15 -13.96
CA ASN A 238 5.48 -20.72 -12.62
C ASN A 238 5.53 -19.64 -11.54
N TRP A 239 5.32 -20.07 -10.29
CA TRP A 239 5.28 -19.17 -9.14
C TRP A 239 6.65 -18.53 -8.85
N GLU A 240 7.76 -19.23 -9.05
CA GLU A 240 9.09 -18.62 -8.84
C GLU A 240 9.32 -17.46 -9.81
N GLN A 241 9.00 -17.63 -11.09
CA GLN A 241 9.09 -16.57 -12.10
C GLN A 241 8.13 -15.42 -11.81
N ALA A 242 6.91 -15.72 -11.35
CA ALA A 242 5.96 -14.69 -10.94
C ALA A 242 6.53 -13.89 -9.76
N LYS A 243 7.13 -14.57 -8.79
CA LYS A 243 7.76 -13.94 -7.63
C LYS A 243 8.94 -13.05 -8.04
N ASP A 244 9.76 -13.47 -8.99
CA ASP A 244 10.85 -12.65 -9.52
C ASP A 244 10.33 -11.35 -10.16
N CYS A 245 9.24 -11.42 -10.91
CA CYS A 245 8.56 -10.24 -11.48
C CYS A 245 7.99 -9.33 -10.38
N LEU A 246 7.34 -9.91 -9.37
CA LEU A 246 6.73 -9.16 -8.25
C LEU A 246 7.77 -8.47 -7.37
N ALA A 247 8.94 -9.07 -7.19
CA ALA A 247 10.03 -8.54 -6.38
C ALA A 247 10.70 -7.29 -6.98
N ILE A 248 10.38 -6.93 -8.22
CA ILE A 248 10.81 -5.67 -8.84
C ILE A 248 10.23 -4.48 -8.06
N PHE A 249 9.00 -4.60 -7.56
CA PHE A 249 8.28 -3.56 -6.82
C PHE A 249 8.21 -3.91 -5.32
N PRO A 250 7.66 -3.02 -4.45
CA PRO A 250 7.56 -3.33 -3.03
C PRO A 250 6.82 -4.65 -2.79
N TRP A 251 7.50 -5.57 -2.11
CA TRP A 251 6.99 -6.91 -1.84
C TRP A 251 7.48 -7.44 -0.51
N MET A 252 6.55 -7.81 0.37
CA MET A 252 6.86 -8.39 1.68
C MET A 252 6.45 -9.86 1.71
N ASN A 253 7.41 -10.77 1.67
CA ASN A 253 7.19 -12.21 1.51
C ASN A 253 6.19 -12.75 2.56
N ALA A 254 6.37 -12.33 3.82
CA ALA A 254 5.56 -12.76 4.95
C ALA A 254 4.07 -12.40 4.89
N ILE A 255 3.72 -11.38 4.09
CA ILE A 255 2.33 -10.91 3.95
C ILE A 255 1.74 -11.35 2.62
N HIS A 256 2.55 -11.33 1.56
CA HIS A 256 2.05 -11.41 0.20
C HIS A 256 2.26 -12.76 -0.47
N ASP A 257 3.27 -13.56 -0.09
CA ASP A 257 3.59 -14.82 -0.82
C ASP A 257 2.41 -15.80 -0.81
N GLU A 258 1.96 -16.23 0.37
CA GLU A 258 0.91 -17.24 0.50
C GLU A 258 -0.41 -16.86 -0.21
N PRO A 259 -1.01 -15.67 0.02
CA PRO A 259 -2.26 -15.30 -0.66
C PRO A 259 -2.09 -15.11 -2.17
N SER A 260 -0.92 -14.64 -2.62
CA SER A 260 -0.66 -14.42 -4.04
C SER A 260 -0.39 -15.72 -4.78
N GLN A 261 0.26 -16.69 -4.15
CA GLN A 261 0.40 -18.03 -4.70
C GLN A 261 -0.96 -18.71 -4.88
N LYS A 262 -1.86 -18.57 -3.90
CA LYS A 262 -3.25 -19.07 -4.03
C LYS A 262 -4.00 -18.40 -5.18
N LEU A 263 -3.77 -17.11 -5.42
CA LEU A 263 -4.36 -16.40 -6.57
C LEU A 263 -3.73 -16.89 -7.89
N TRP A 264 -2.40 -17.07 -7.91
CA TRP A 264 -1.66 -17.57 -9.07
C TRP A 264 -2.09 -18.97 -9.50
N ASP A 265 -2.42 -19.84 -8.55
CA ASP A 265 -2.96 -21.17 -8.87
C ASP A 265 -4.27 -21.06 -9.68
N LEU A 266 -5.11 -20.04 -9.43
CA LEU A 266 -6.34 -19.81 -10.22
C LEU A 266 -6.03 -19.33 -11.65
N VAL A 267 -4.93 -18.60 -11.85
CA VAL A 267 -4.49 -18.17 -13.19
C VAL A 267 -4.18 -19.39 -14.06
N ARG A 268 -3.59 -20.43 -13.47
CA ARG A 268 -3.19 -21.68 -14.13
C ARG A 268 -4.31 -22.71 -14.32
N LEU A 269 -5.38 -22.65 -13.54
CA LEU A 269 -6.41 -23.71 -13.48
C LEU A 269 -7.52 -23.63 -14.56
N VAL A 270 -7.54 -22.60 -15.42
CA VAL A 270 -8.66 -22.36 -16.36
C VAL A 270 -8.40 -22.93 -17.77
N ASP A 271 -7.30 -23.66 -17.98
CA ASP A 271 -7.02 -24.38 -19.24
C ASP A 271 -7.54 -25.83 -19.23
N VAL A 272 -8.77 -26.06 -18.73
CA VAL A 272 -9.45 -27.38 -18.82
C VAL A 272 -10.81 -27.25 -19.48
#